data_AF-A0AAP8N678-F1
#
_entry.id   AF-A0AAP8N678-F1
#
_cell.length_a   1.000
_cell.length_b   1.000
_cell.length_c   1.000
_cell.angle_alpha   90.00
_cell.angle_beta   90.00
_cell.angle_gamma   90.00
#
_symmetry.space_group_name_H-M   'P 1'
#
loop_
_entity.id
_entity.type
_entity.pdbx_description
1 polymer ?
#
loop_
_entity_poly.entity_id
_entity_poly.type
_entity_poly.pdbx_seq_one_letter_code
_entity_poly.pdbx_strand_id
1 'polypeptide(L)' 'GTEAGGHRGTFNVTDQPMGNNIGTIALVPQIVDQVNIPVIASGGIIDGRGFVAALVLGAQGVQMGTRFLTANESGAH' A
#
# COMPACT_ATOMS: atom_id res chain seq x y z
N GLY A 1 0.60 0.24 -3.26
CA GLY A 1 1.38 0.20 -4.51
C GLY A 1 1.66 -1.23 -4.90
N THR A 2 2.44 -1.41 -5.97
CA THR A 2 2.81 -2.72 -6.54
C THR A 2 3.60 -3.63 -5.60
N GLU A 3 4.17 -3.07 -4.54
CA GLU A 3 4.94 -3.75 -3.48
C GLU A 3 4.05 -4.45 -2.45
N ALA A 4 2.72 -4.27 -2.53
CA ALA A 4 1.79 -4.99 -1.68
C ALA A 4 1.79 -6.50 -2.03
N GLY A 5 1.80 -7.34 -0.99
CA GLY A 5 1.55 -8.77 -1.13
C GLY A 5 0.05 -9.08 -1.29
N GLY A 6 -0.26 -10.33 -1.62
CA GLY A 6 -1.64 -10.79 -1.84
C GLY A 6 -2.20 -10.34 -3.20
N HIS A 7 -3.53 -10.23 -3.27
CA HIS A 7 -4.22 -9.80 -4.49
C HIS A 7 -4.12 -8.29 -4.70
N ARG A 8 -3.99 -7.86 -5.96
CA ARG A 8 -3.98 -6.45 -6.34
C ARG A 8 -5.42 -5.92 -6.40
N GLY A 9 -5.63 -4.71 -5.87
CA GLY A 9 -6.93 -4.04 -5.86
C GLY A 9 -7.31 -3.37 -7.19
N THR A 10 -6.85 -3.88 -8.34
CA THR A 10 -7.21 -3.32 -9.65
C THR A 10 -8.69 -3.61 -9.93
N PHE A 11 -9.49 -2.60 -10.28
CA PHE A 11 -10.93 -2.78 -10.46
C PHE A 11 -11.29 -3.35 -11.84
N ASN A 12 -10.62 -2.88 -12.89
CA ASN A 12 -10.87 -3.31 -14.26
C ASN A 12 -9.78 -4.30 -14.71
N VAL A 13 -9.95 -5.56 -14.31
CA VAL A 13 -9.00 -6.64 -14.61
C VAL A 13 -9.14 -7.18 -16.05
N THR A 14 -10.20 -6.85 -16.77
CA THR A 14 -10.34 -7.21 -18.18
C THR A 14 -9.42 -6.34 -19.05
N ASP A 15 -9.37 -5.04 -18.76
CA ASP A 15 -8.56 -4.10 -19.54
C ASP A 15 -7.12 -4.01 -19.03
N GLN A 16 -6.92 -4.21 -17.72
CA GLN A 16 -5.62 -4.17 -17.07
C GLN A 16 -5.39 -5.44 -16.24
N PRO A 17 -5.16 -6.60 -16.89
CA PRO A 17 -5.07 -7.89 -16.20
C PRO A 17 -3.94 -7.96 -15.18
N MET A 18 -2.87 -7.18 -15.38
CA MET A 18 -1.74 -7.08 -14.45
C MET A 18 -1.78 -5.80 -13.60
N GLY A 19 -2.75 -4.90 -13.80
CA GLY A 19 -2.75 -3.54 -13.26
C GLY A 19 -1.62 -2.66 -13.78
N ASN A 20 -1.57 -1.40 -13.31
CA ASN A 20 -0.59 -0.40 -13.76
C ASN A 20 0.79 -0.51 -13.08
N ASN A 21 0.98 -1.43 -12.13
CA ASN A 21 2.25 -1.69 -11.43
C ASN A 21 2.93 -0.42 -10.84
N ILE A 22 2.16 0.54 -10.32
CA ILE A 22 2.71 1.78 -9.74
C ILE A 22 3.21 1.51 -8.31
N GLY A 23 4.46 1.87 -8.04
CA GLY A 23 5.08 1.77 -6.71
C GLY A 23 4.41 2.66 -5.66
N THR A 24 4.38 2.23 -4.40
CA THR A 24 3.73 2.94 -3.28
C THR A 24 4.30 4.34 -3.12
N ILE A 25 5.63 4.53 -3.26
CA ILE A 25 6.27 5.85 -3.16
C ILE A 25 5.75 6.83 -4.21
N ALA A 26 5.49 6.35 -5.43
CA ALA A 26 4.97 7.19 -6.51
C ALA A 26 3.45 7.34 -6.45
N LEU A 27 2.72 6.29 -6.06
CA LEU A 27 1.27 6.26 -6.05
C LEU A 27 0.66 7.13 -4.95
N VAL A 28 1.22 7.10 -3.74
CA VAL A 28 0.67 7.82 -2.58
C VAL A 28 0.52 9.32 -2.85
N PRO A 29 1.57 10.07 -3.22
CA PRO A 29 1.43 11.52 -3.45
C PRO A 29 0.48 11.83 -4.60
N GLN A 30 0.51 11.03 -5.69
CA GLN A 30 -0.42 11.20 -6.82
C GLN A 30 -1.89 11.08 -6.41
N ILE A 31 -2.22 10.19 -5.48
CA ILE A 31 -3.60 10.06 -4.98
C ILE A 31 -3.92 11.15 -3.97
N VAL A 32 -3.03 11.44 -3.03
CA VAL A 32 -3.21 12.48 -2.01
C VAL A 32 -3.52 13.83 -2.67
N ASP A 33 -2.81 14.19 -3.74
CA ASP A 33 -3.02 15.47 -4.45
C ASP A 33 -4.37 15.55 -5.19
N GLN A 34 -5.06 14.42 -5.41
CA GLN A 34 -6.28 14.34 -6.22
C GLN A 34 -7.56 14.14 -5.41
N VAL A 35 -7.47 13.81 -4.12
CA VAL A 35 -8.63 13.48 -3.29
C VAL A 35 -8.70 14.31 -2.03
N ASN A 36 -9.91 14.57 -1.55
CA ASN A 36 -10.15 15.35 -0.31
C ASN A 36 -10.43 14.46 0.92
N ILE A 37 -10.33 13.14 0.77
CA ILE A 37 -10.52 12.17 1.85
C ILE A 37 -9.18 11.63 2.35
N PRO A 38 -9.09 11.13 3.59
CA PRO A 38 -7.85 10.55 4.11
C PRO A 38 -7.36 9.37 3.26
N VAL A 39 -6.05 9.32 3.04
CA VAL A 39 -5.37 8.27 2.28
C VAL A 39 -4.54 7.40 3.23
N ILE A 40 -4.67 6.08 3.09
CA ILE A 40 -3.86 5.09 3.81
C ILE A 40 -2.87 4.45 2.83
N ALA A 41 -1.58 4.57 3.10
CA ALA A 41 -0.56 3.92 2.28
C ALA A 41 -0.46 2.42 2.57
N SER A 42 -0.41 1.59 1.53
CA SER A 42 -0.31 0.13 1.66
C SER A 42 0.64 -0.45 0.61
N GLY A 43 1.51 -1.36 1.05
CA GLY A 43 2.46 -2.10 0.21
C GLY A 43 3.91 -1.74 0.49
N GLY A 44 4.72 -2.75 0.84
CA GLY A 44 6.15 -2.61 1.12
C GLY A 44 6.50 -1.94 2.46
N ILE A 45 5.52 -1.52 3.26
CA ILE A 45 5.76 -0.84 4.55
C ILE A 45 5.92 -1.88 5.66
N ILE A 46 7.14 -1.97 6.19
CA ILE A 46 7.50 -2.99 7.18
C ILE A 46 7.83 -2.39 8.54
N ASP A 47 8.46 -1.23 8.61
CA ASP A 47 8.92 -0.63 9.86
C ASP A 47 8.64 0.88 9.95
N GLY A 48 9.14 1.51 11.00
CA GLY A 48 8.97 2.94 11.26
C GLY A 48 9.48 3.85 10.14
N ARG A 49 10.48 3.43 9.35
CA ARG A 49 11.00 4.24 8.24
C ARG A 49 9.99 4.31 7.10
N GLY A 50 9.41 3.16 6.75
CA GLY A 50 8.33 3.10 5.77
C GLY A 50 7.08 3.85 6.23
N PHE A 51 6.76 3.77 7.53
CA PHE A 51 5.68 4.55 8.13
C PHE A 51 5.91 6.06 8.00
N VAL A 52 7.07 6.55 8.44
CA VAL A 52 7.42 7.99 8.34
C VAL A 52 7.46 8.44 6.89
N ALA A 53 8.03 7.65 5.97
CA ALA A 53 8.03 7.98 4.55
C ALA A 53 6.61 8.15 3.99
N ALA A 54 5.68 7.26 4.36
CA ALA A 54 4.28 7.37 3.94
C ALA A 54 3.61 8.65 4.47
N LEU A 55 3.88 9.03 5.73
CA LEU A 55 3.37 10.28 6.30
C LEU A 55 3.95 11.51 5.58
N VAL A 56 5.24 11.50 5.28
CA VAL A 56 5.92 12.58 4.54
C VAL A 56 5.34 12.74 3.13
N LEU A 57 4.94 11.63 2.50
CA LEU A 57 4.27 11.62 1.19
C LEU A 57 2.79 12.03 1.25
N GLY A 58 2.26 12.37 2.43
CA GLY A 58 0.91 12.91 2.61
C GLY A 58 -0.15 11.92 3.04
N ALA A 59 0.19 10.64 3.27
CA ALA A 59 -0.77 9.69 3.82
C ALA A 59 -1.06 9.98 5.31
N GLN A 60 -2.29 9.71 5.75
CA GLN A 60 -2.72 9.88 7.14
C GLN A 60 -2.49 8.61 7.99
N GLY A 61 -2.06 7.52 7.36
CA GLY A 61 -1.76 6.26 8.02
C GLY A 61 -1.22 5.22 7.06
N VAL A 62 -0.93 4.03 7.60
CA VAL A 62 -0.44 2.90 6.83
C VAL A 62 -1.23 1.63 7.13
N GLN A 63 -1.36 0.77 6.13
CA GLN A 63 -1.86 -0.59 6.27
C GLN A 63 -0.72 -1.57 5.99
N MET A 64 -0.50 -2.52 6.90
CA MET A 64 0.60 -3.48 6.83
C MET A 64 0.03 -4.90 6.83
N GLY A 65 0.26 -5.64 5.75
CA GLY A 65 -0.09 -7.07 5.66
C GLY A 65 1.11 -7.95 5.99
N THR A 66 2.09 -8.00 5.08
CA THR A 66 3.27 -8.87 5.17
C THR A 66 4.01 -8.78 6.52
N ARG A 67 4.08 -7.60 7.15
CA ARG A 67 4.69 -7.43 8.48
C ARG A 67 4.01 -8.32 9.54
N PHE A 68 2.68 -8.38 9.54
CA PHE A 68 1.91 -9.15 10.52
C PHE A 68 1.77 -10.63 10.17
N LEU A 69 2.12 -11.07 8.95
CA LEU A 69 2.15 -12.51 8.62
C LEU A 69 3.11 -13.31 9.50
N THR A 70 4.17 -12.65 10.00
CA THR A 70 5.19 -13.25 10.87
C THR A 70 4.86 -13.18 12.37
N ALA A 71 3.70 -12.60 12.74
CA ALA A 71 3.28 -12.54 14.14
C ALA A 71 2.87 -13.93 14.66
N ASN A 72 3.03 -14.19 15.95
CA ASN A 72 2.68 -15.48 16.56
C ASN A 72 1.19 -15.80 16.44
N GLU A 73 0.35 -14.77 16.39
CA GLU A 73 -1.10 -14.83 16.24
C GLU A 73 -1.52 -15.10 14.79
N SER A 74 -0.60 -15.01 13.83
CA SER A 74 -0.87 -15.26 12.41
C SER A 74 -1.14 -16.75 12.17
N GLY A 75 -2.23 -17.06 11.47
CA GLY A 75 -2.56 -18.44 11.08
C GLY A 75 -1.86 -18.94 9.80
N ALA A 76 -0.87 -18.22 9.29
CA ALA A 76 -0.09 -18.64 8.13
C ALA A 76 0.87 -19.78 8.50
N HIS A 77 0.98 -20.80 7.64
CA HIS A 77 1.88 -21.95 7.78
C HIS A 77 2.89 -22.00 6.63
#